data_AF-A0A6G1W955-F1
#
_entry.id   AF-A0A6G1W955-F1
#
_cell.length_a   1.000
_cell.length_b   1.000
_cell.length_c   1.000
_cell.angle_alpha   90.00
_cell.angle_beta   90.00
_cell.angle_gamma   90.00
#
_symmetry.space_group_name_H-M   'P 1'
#
loop_
_entity.id
_entity.type
_entity.pdbx_description
1 polymer ?
#
loop_
_entity_poly.entity_id
_entity_poly.type
_entity_poly.pdbx_seq_one_letter_code
_entity_poly.pdbx_strand_id
1 'polypeptide(L)' 'MTVEAEIKALVDSPVTSYWLRNALLSVLTRDYIDAVKDADVLSDLLNRRATEKLGLDAEVIYK' A
#
# COMPACT_ATOMS: atom_id res chain seq x y z
N MET A 1 -11.49 -14.91 -9.10
CA MET A 1 -11.45 -14.65 -7.65
C MET A 1 -12.01 -13.26 -7.41
N THR A 2 -12.59 -13.00 -6.25
CA THR A 2 -13.02 -11.64 -5.87
C THR A 2 -11.87 -10.90 -5.19
N VAL A 3 -11.85 -9.57 -5.25
CA VAL A 3 -10.86 -8.75 -4.53
C VAL A 3 -10.88 -9.05 -3.02
N GLU A 4 -12.06 -9.28 -2.45
CA GLU A 4 -12.22 -9.72 -1.06
C GLU A 4 -11.48 -11.03 -0.74
N ALA A 5 -11.49 -11.99 -1.67
CA ALA A 5 -10.77 -13.26 -1.49
C ALA A 5 -9.25 -13.06 -1.54
N GLU A 6 -8.77 -12.11 -2.34
CA GLU A 6 -7.35 -11.76 -2.43
C GLU A 6 -6.87 -11.04 -1.17
N ILE A 7 -7.66 -10.08 -0.66
CA ILE A 7 -7.40 -9.41 0.62
C ILE A 7 -7.33 -10.44 1.74
N LYS A 8 -8.31 -11.37 1.81
CA LYS A 8 -8.30 -12.45 2.80
C LYS A 8 -7.07 -13.34 2.69
N ALA A 9 -6.66 -13.73 1.48
CA ALA A 9 -5.47 -14.53 1.26
C ALA A 9 -4.20 -13.83 1.77
N LEU A 10 -4.08 -12.51 1.53
CA LEU A 10 -2.96 -11.72 2.04
C LEU A 10 -3.00 -11.58 3.56
N VAL A 11 -4.17 -11.35 4.15
CA VAL A 11 -4.33 -11.25 5.61
C VAL A 11 -4.01 -12.58 6.30
N ASP A 12 -4.42 -13.72 5.75
CA ASP A 12 -4.21 -15.03 6.35
C ASP A 12 -2.77 -15.55 6.13
N SER A 13 -2.09 -15.10 5.07
CA SER A 13 -0.76 -15.57 4.70
C SER A 13 0.32 -15.21 5.74
N PRO A 14 1.05 -16.20 6.30
CA PRO A 14 2.09 -15.97 7.32
C PRO A 14 3.31 -15.22 6.79
N VAL A 15 3.49 -15.15 5.46
CA VAL A 15 4.60 -14.42 4.83
C VAL A 15 4.25 -12.96 4.50
N THR A 16 2.98 -12.57 4.64
CA THR A 16 2.59 -11.16 4.51
C THR A 16 3.21 -10.36 5.64
N SER A 17 3.88 -9.25 5.28
CA SER A 17 4.52 -8.39 6.27
C SER A 17 3.49 -7.87 7.28
N TYR A 18 3.93 -7.73 8.54
CA TYR A 18 3.09 -7.18 9.61
C TYR A 18 2.45 -5.86 9.19
N TRP A 19 3.21 -4.97 8.55
CA TRP A 19 2.71 -3.66 8.13
C TRP A 19 1.59 -3.77 7.09
N LEU A 20 1.77 -4.57 6.04
CA LEU A 20 0.76 -4.75 4.99
C LEU A 20 -0.49 -5.44 5.53
N ARG A 21 -0.34 -6.47 6.36
CA ARG A 21 -1.46 -7.16 7.01
C ARG A 21 -2.31 -6.20 7.83
N ASN A 22 -1.68 -5.34 8.65
CA ASN A 22 -2.41 -4.38 9.48
C ASN A 22 -3.07 -3.28 8.63
N ALA A 23 -2.41 -2.81 7.57
CA ALA A 23 -3.02 -1.86 6.63
C ALA A 23 -4.30 -2.45 6.02
N LEU A 24 -4.25 -3.69 5.52
CA LEU A 24 -5.41 -4.40 4.97
C LEU A 24 -6.55 -4.58 6.00
N LEU A 25 -6.21 -5.00 7.23
CA LEU A 25 -7.22 -5.13 8.30
C LEU A 25 -7.86 -3.78 8.66
N SER A 26 -7.10 -2.69 8.63
CA SER A 26 -7.62 -1.35 8.95
C SER A 26 -8.57 -0.83 7.88
N VAL A 27 -8.26 -1.01 6.59
CA VAL A 27 -9.11 -0.52 5.49
C VAL A 27 -10.44 -1.26 5.39
N LEU A 28 -10.52 -2.52 5.80
CA LEU A 28 -11.76 -3.31 5.82
C LEU A 28 -12.85 -2.73 6.75
N THR A 29 -12.48 -1.83 7.67
CA THR A 29 -13.40 -1.17 8.58
C THR A 29 -13.73 0.28 8.18
N ARG A 30 -13.16 0.77 7.07
CA ARG A 30 -13.34 2.15 6.59
C ARG A 30 -14.27 2.21 5.38
N ASP A 31 -14.80 3.40 5.12
CA ASP A 31 -15.45 3.68 3.84
C ASP A 31 -14.46 3.45 2.68
N TYR A 32 -14.93 2.79 1.62
CA TYR A 32 -14.07 2.34 0.52
C TYR A 32 -13.48 3.51 -0.28
N ILE A 33 -14.17 4.66 -0.36
CA ILE A 33 -13.63 5.86 -1.03
C ILE A 33 -12.51 6.47 -0.21
N ASP A 34 -12.67 6.54 1.11
CA ASP A 34 -11.63 7.08 2.00
C ASP A 34 -10.42 6.15 2.09
N ALA A 35 -10.65 4.83 2.11
CA ALA A 35 -9.58 3.84 2.10
C ALA A 35 -8.69 3.95 0.85
N VAL A 36 -9.28 4.18 -0.32
CA VAL A 36 -8.52 4.40 -1.57
C VAL A 36 -7.70 5.68 -1.50
N LYS A 37 -8.28 6.79 -1.03
CA LYS A 37 -7.55 8.07 -0.89
C LYS A 37 -6.38 7.95 0.08
N ASP A 38 -6.58 7.28 1.22
CA ASP A 38 -5.51 7.06 2.19
C ASP A 38 -4.38 6.20 1.58
N ALA A 39 -4.72 5.20 0.77
CA ALA A 39 -3.75 4.38 0.06
C ALA A 39 -2.95 5.17 -0.99
N ASP A 40 -3.61 6.06 -1.74
CA ASP A 40 -2.95 6.94 -2.73
C ASP A 40 -1.95 7.88 -2.06
N VAL A 41 -2.36 8.54 -0.96
CA VAL A 41 -1.49 9.42 -0.17
C VAL A 41 -0.29 8.66 0.39
N LEU A 42 -0.54 7.46 0.92
CA LEU A 42 0.51 6.61 1.48
C LEU A 42 1.51 6.17 0.40
N SER A 43 1.03 5.76 -0.77
CA SER A 43 1.85 5.37 -1.91
C SER A 43 2.74 6.53 -2.38
N ASP A 44 2.18 7.73 -2.56
CA ASP A 44 2.95 8.93 -2.94
C ASP A 44 4.07 9.22 -1.93
N LEU A 45 3.75 9.24 -0.63
CA LEU A 45 4.72 9.52 0.42
C LEU A 45 5.84 8.48 0.48
N LEU A 46 5.51 7.19 0.35
CA LEU A 46 6.52 6.12 0.36
C LEU A 46 7.44 6.21 -0.86
N ASN A 47 6.89 6.49 -2.04
CA ASN A 47 7.67 6.67 -3.26
C ASN A 47 8.62 7.87 -3.16
N ARG A 48 8.12 9.05 -2.77
CA ARG A 48 8.95 10.25 -2.59
C ARG A 48 10.04 10.02 -1.55
N ARG A 49 9.70 9.40 -0.42
CA ARG A 49 10.68 9.05 0.61
C ARG A 49 11.74 8.06 0.09
N ALA A 50 11.36 7.08 -0.72
CA ALA A 50 12.30 6.14 -1.32
C ALA A 50 13.25 6.86 -2.29
N THR A 51 12.71 7.70 -3.18
CA THR A 51 13.47 8.55 -4.12
C THR A 51 14.49 9.43 -3.38
N GLU A 52 14.05 10.14 -2.33
CA GLU A 52 14.93 10.95 -1.49
C GLU A 52 16.03 10.12 -0.81
N LYS A 53 15.70 8.92 -0.31
CA LYS A 53 16.67 8.05 0.38
C LYS A 53 17.67 7.38 -0.56
N LEU A 54 17.27 7.12 -1.80
CA LEU A 54 18.13 6.55 -2.83
C LEU A 54 18.96 7.62 -3.57
N GLY A 55 18.69 8.91 -3.32
CA GLY A 55 19.32 10.00 -4.06
C GLY A 55 18.97 9.98 -5.54
N LEU A 56 17.80 9.43 -5.88
CA LEU A 56 17.29 9.47 -7.26
C LEU A 56 16.73 10.87 -7.49
N ASP A 57 17.28 11.59 -8.46
CA ASP A 57 16.65 12.80 -8.94
C ASP A 57 15.32 12.42 -9.62
N ALA A 58 14.28 13.24 -9.42
CA ALA A 58 12.91 12.99 -9.85
C ALA A 58 12.73 12.78 -11.39
N GLU A 59 13.79 12.85 -12.19
CA GLU A 59 13.79 12.67 -13.64
C GLU A 59 13.93 11.22 -14.12
N VAL A 60 14.33 10.24 -13.29
CA VAL A 60 14.77 8.93 -13.81
C VAL A 60 13.73 7.81 -13.71
N ILE A 61 12.62 7.96 -12.99
CA ILE A 61 11.70 6.83 -12.72
C ILE A 61 10.69 6.57 -13.87
N TYR A 62 10.59 7.45 -14.87
CA TYR A 62 9.73 7.23 -16.06
C TYR A 62 10.54 7.09 -17.36
N LYS A 63 11.55 6.21 -17.38
CA LYS A 63 12.11 5.65 -18.61
C LYS A 63 12.15 4.13 -18.57
#